data_AF-A0A7S1WDI8-F1
#
_entry.id   AF-A0A7S1WDI8-F1
#
_cell.length_a   1.000
_cell.length_b   1.000
_cell.length_c   1.000
_cell.angle_alpha   90.00
_cell.angle_beta   90.00
_cell.angle_gamma   90.00
#
_symmetry.space_group_name_H-M   'P 1'
#
loop_
_entity.id
_entity.type
_entity.pdbx_description
1 polymer ?
#
loop_
_entity_poly.entity_id
_entity_poly.type
_entity_poly.pdbx_seq_one_letter_code
_entity_poly.pdbx_strand_id
1 'polypeptide(L)'
;MRTFALLFAASVVAITSAEEAEVTSEAFAVDDACAAQGSEECELSLRQLRAAASKKGESVPPEKSAAVAKHDHAKAEAARAAPAARPVVAVQANATAAGCTAEDAKKMASLGSGNADGTFPKISSDCGHQAYSWFSFHPSHMSSCLESSAGISAGCAACFVKAGQYGVDNCKLQCLFGSWCSQSCLGCSEPGAAEAKACAGVAVPAASFC
;
A
#
# COMPACT_ATOMS: atom_id res chain seq x y z
N MET A 1 17.60 46.46 -54.54
CA MET A 1 17.16 47.87 -54.67
C MET A 1 15.81 48.00 -53.98
N ARG A 2 15.68 49.03 -53.13
CA ARG A 2 14.48 49.55 -52.45
C ARG A 2 14.09 48.86 -51.12
N THR A 3 14.75 49.19 -50.00
CA THR A 3 14.33 50.19 -48.98
C THR A 3 12.86 50.09 -48.56
N PHE A 4 12.61 49.62 -47.33
CA PHE A 4 11.79 50.32 -46.34
C PHE A 4 12.20 49.84 -44.95
N ALA A 5 12.96 50.70 -44.28
CA ALA A 5 13.35 50.57 -42.89
C ALA A 5 12.53 51.58 -42.09
N LEU A 6 12.12 51.16 -40.88
CA LEU A 6 11.86 51.96 -39.68
C LEU A 6 10.56 52.78 -39.59
N LEU A 7 10.15 53.00 -38.33
CA LEU A 7 8.90 53.57 -37.77
C LEU A 7 7.86 52.47 -37.48
N PHE A 8 7.71 51.95 -36.25
CA PHE A 8 7.42 52.68 -35.02
C PHE A 8 8.20 52.16 -33.81
N ALA A 9 9.03 53.03 -33.26
CA ALA A 9 9.46 53.00 -31.87
C ALA A 9 8.51 53.88 -31.03
N ALA A 10 8.49 53.60 -29.73
CA ALA A 10 7.99 54.43 -28.63
C ALA A 10 6.48 54.39 -28.32
N SER A 11 6.15 53.60 -27.30
CA SER A 11 5.30 54.07 -26.20
C SER A 11 5.75 53.37 -24.91
N VAL A 12 6.78 53.96 -24.29
CA VAL A 12 7.13 53.78 -22.89
C VAL A 12 6.46 54.92 -22.13
N VAL A 13 5.42 54.62 -21.36
CA VAL A 13 4.92 55.38 -20.21
C VAL A 13 4.46 54.31 -19.23
N ALA A 14 5.27 53.86 -18.28
CA ALA A 14 5.56 54.52 -17.01
C ALA A 14 4.29 54.95 -16.25
N ILE A 15 3.65 54.00 -15.58
CA ILE A 15 2.87 54.28 -14.37
C ILE A 15 3.50 53.45 -13.25
N THR A 16 4.41 54.10 -12.52
CA THR A 16 4.83 53.69 -11.19
C THR A 16 3.82 54.25 -10.18
N SER A 17 3.20 53.40 -9.37
CA SER A 17 3.00 53.62 -7.93
C SER A 17 2.34 52.39 -7.29
N ALA A 18 3.08 51.81 -6.35
CA ALA A 18 2.65 51.18 -5.10
C ALA A 18 1.38 50.30 -5.13
N GLU A 19 1.58 49.00 -4.97
CA GLU A 19 1.16 48.28 -3.76
C GLU A 19 1.67 46.84 -3.86
N GLU A 20 2.41 46.43 -2.84
CA GLU A 20 2.91 45.07 -2.67
C GLU A 20 1.73 44.16 -2.39
N ALA A 21 1.55 43.13 -3.21
CA ALA A 21 0.65 42.02 -2.89
C ALA A 21 1.41 40.72 -3.12
N GLU A 22 1.84 40.19 -1.99
CA GLU A 22 2.63 38.99 -1.82
C GLU A 22 1.96 37.77 -2.44
N VAL A 23 2.81 36.98 -3.08
CA VAL A 23 2.64 35.56 -3.33
C VAL A 23 2.47 34.87 -1.98
N THR A 24 1.30 34.31 -1.69
CA THR A 24 1.13 33.40 -0.56
C THR A 24 0.57 32.05 -1.00
N SER A 25 1.35 31.05 -0.61
CA SER A 25 1.14 29.63 -0.71
C SER A 25 0.14 29.14 0.35
N GLU A 26 -1.04 28.66 -0.06
CA GLU A 26 -2.02 28.06 0.87
C GLU A 26 -2.20 26.55 0.65
N ALA A 27 -1.10 25.79 0.63
CA ALA A 27 -1.14 24.32 0.67
C ALA A 27 -0.10 23.67 1.59
N PHE A 28 0.63 24.45 2.39
CA PHE A 28 1.57 23.94 3.40
C PHE A 28 1.41 24.70 4.72
N ALA A 29 0.23 24.59 5.34
CA ALA A 29 -0.03 25.15 6.68
C ALA A 29 -0.45 24.07 7.69
N VAL A 30 0.22 22.91 7.63
CA VAL A 30 0.19 21.90 8.71
C VAL A 30 1.60 21.67 9.26
N ASP A 31 2.48 22.68 9.17
CA ASP A 31 3.78 22.64 9.87
C ASP A 31 4.05 23.91 10.72
N ASP A 32 3.34 25.03 10.48
CA ASP A 32 3.64 26.30 11.18
C ASP A 32 2.73 26.59 12.40
N ALA A 33 1.74 25.75 12.70
CA ALA A 33 0.85 25.98 13.84
C ALA A 33 1.49 25.67 15.21
N CYS A 34 2.64 24.99 15.26
CA CYS A 34 3.36 24.71 16.52
C CYS A 34 4.59 25.61 16.76
N ALA A 35 4.91 26.56 15.87
CA ALA A 35 6.11 27.39 16.04
C ALA A 35 5.89 28.65 16.89
N ALA A 36 4.64 29.08 17.10
CA ALA A 36 4.34 30.39 17.71
C ALA A 36 3.95 30.37 19.20
N GLN A 37 3.60 29.22 19.79
CA GLN A 37 3.22 29.11 21.20
C GLN A 37 3.83 27.85 21.81
N GLY A 38 4.39 27.98 23.02
CA GLY A 38 5.32 27.02 23.62
C GLY A 38 4.89 25.55 23.56
N SER A 39 5.88 24.66 23.56
CA SER A 39 5.81 23.21 23.35
C SER A 39 4.79 22.43 24.18
N GLU A 40 4.23 23.02 25.24
CA GLU A 40 3.29 22.37 26.14
C GLU A 40 1.83 22.45 25.64
N GLU A 41 1.47 23.47 24.84
CA GLU A 41 0.09 23.66 24.36
C GLU A 41 -0.24 22.80 23.12
N CYS A 42 0.75 22.50 22.27
CA CYS A 42 0.56 21.62 21.11
C CYS A 42 0.25 20.16 21.49
N GLU A 43 0.80 19.65 22.61
CA GLU A 43 0.56 18.26 23.04
C GLU A 43 -0.89 18.06 23.55
N LEU A 44 -1.46 19.08 24.22
CA LEU A 44 -2.83 19.07 24.71
C LEU A 44 -3.85 19.05 23.58
N SER A 45 -3.63 19.85 22.52
CA SER A 45 -4.51 19.92 21.35
C SER A 45 -4.51 18.60 20.55
N LEU A 46 -3.34 17.96 20.41
CA LEU A 46 -3.21 16.67 19.73
C LEU A 46 -3.89 15.52 20.51
N ARG A 47 -3.87 15.56 21.84
CA ARG A 47 -4.60 14.59 22.69
C ARG A 47 -6.12 14.80 22.62
N GLN A 48 -6.58 16.05 22.57
CA GLN A 48 -8.00 16.37 22.43
C GLN A 48 -8.57 15.92 21.07
N LEU A 49 -7.83 16.10 19.97
CA LEU A 49 -8.21 15.61 18.64
C LEU A 49 -8.33 14.07 18.60
N ARG A 50 -7.40 13.34 19.22
CA ARG A 50 -7.48 11.87 19.33
C ARG A 50 -8.64 11.41 20.21
N ALA A 51 -8.96 12.13 21.27
CA ALA A 51 -10.11 11.84 22.13
C ALA A 51 -11.46 12.07 21.42
N ALA A 52 -11.53 13.05 20.51
CA ALA A 52 -12.73 13.31 19.70
C ALA A 52 -12.96 12.22 18.64
N ALA A 53 -11.90 11.67 18.05
CA ALA A 53 -11.98 10.57 17.08
C ALA A 53 -12.56 9.27 17.69
N SER A 54 -12.31 9.00 18.99
CA SER A 54 -12.84 7.82 19.68
C SER A 54 -14.34 7.86 19.96
N LYS A 55 -15.03 9.01 19.78
CA LYS A 55 -16.48 9.12 20.02
C LYS A 55 -17.35 8.90 18.78
N LYS A 56 -16.75 8.65 17.61
CA LYS A 56 -17.49 8.36 16.37
C LYS A 56 -17.40 6.88 15.98
N GLY A 57 -17.78 6.01 16.92
CA GLY A 57 -18.08 4.60 16.66
C GLY A 57 -19.56 4.45 16.33
N GLU A 58 -19.93 4.72 15.08
CA GLU A 58 -21.25 4.38 14.52
C GLU A 58 -21.29 2.85 14.27
N SER A 59 -22.34 2.25 14.76
CA SER A 59 -22.66 0.82 14.79
C SER A 59 -22.74 0.14 13.41
N VAL A 60 -22.08 -1.01 13.26
CA VAL A 60 -22.38 -1.98 12.19
C VAL A 60 -23.27 -3.10 12.79
N PRO A 61 -24.45 -3.40 12.19
CA PRO A 61 -25.38 -4.42 12.69
C PRO A 61 -24.91 -5.88 12.44
N PRO A 62 -25.43 -6.86 13.20
CA PRO A 62 -24.99 -8.25 13.14
C PRO A 62 -25.46 -9.01 11.89
N GLU A 63 -24.52 -9.73 11.27
CA GLU A 63 -24.74 -10.72 10.22
C GLU A 63 -25.57 -11.92 10.72
N LYS A 64 -26.53 -12.37 9.89
CA LYS A 64 -27.16 -13.68 10.02
C LYS A 64 -26.21 -14.73 9.41
N SER A 65 -25.48 -15.43 10.27
CA SER A 65 -24.59 -16.52 9.89
C SER A 65 -25.38 -17.82 9.72
N ALA A 66 -25.35 -18.39 8.52
CA ALA A 66 -25.75 -19.76 8.25
C ALA A 66 -24.57 -20.71 8.51
N ALA A 67 -24.86 -21.77 9.25
CA ALA A 67 -23.91 -22.73 9.78
C ALA A 67 -23.18 -23.54 8.71
N VAL A 68 -21.89 -23.80 8.95
CA VAL A 68 -21.21 -24.99 8.43
C VAL A 68 -20.50 -25.68 9.59
N ALA A 69 -20.96 -26.89 9.88
CA ALA A 69 -20.43 -27.80 10.87
C ALA A 69 -18.98 -28.20 10.57
N LYS A 70 -18.15 -28.31 11.61
CA LYS A 70 -16.89 -29.06 11.56
C LYS A 70 -16.92 -30.16 12.61
N HIS A 71 -16.70 -31.37 12.11
CA HIS A 71 -16.67 -32.64 12.83
C HIS A 71 -15.55 -32.69 13.87
N ASP A 72 -15.93 -33.20 15.04
CA ASP A 72 -15.08 -33.69 16.12
C ASP A 72 -14.16 -34.83 15.69
N HIS A 73 -12.90 -34.79 16.11
CA HIS A 73 -12.16 -36.00 16.46
C HIS A 73 -11.40 -35.76 17.77
N ALA A 74 -12.04 -36.14 18.88
CA ALA A 74 -11.37 -36.43 20.13
C ALA A 74 -10.97 -37.91 20.16
N LYS A 75 -9.79 -38.22 20.72
CA LYS A 75 -9.69 -39.38 21.61
C LYS A 75 -8.80 -39.01 22.80
N ALA A 76 -9.41 -39.15 23.98
CA ALA A 76 -8.84 -38.98 25.29
C ALA A 76 -7.97 -40.18 25.72
N GLU A 77 -7.26 -40.02 26.84
CA GLU A 77 -7.33 -40.85 28.08
C GLU A 77 -6.27 -40.30 29.09
N ALA A 78 -6.66 -39.63 30.19
CA ALA A 78 -6.92 -40.10 31.58
C ALA A 78 -5.62 -40.54 32.34
N ALA A 79 -5.29 -40.16 33.59
CA ALA A 79 -6.08 -39.68 34.72
C ALA A 79 -5.24 -39.07 35.90
N ARG A 80 -5.96 -38.40 36.84
CA ARG A 80 -5.80 -38.25 38.32
C ARG A 80 -4.96 -37.11 38.99
N ALA A 81 -5.74 -36.19 39.62
CA ALA A 81 -5.72 -35.75 41.04
C ALA A 81 -5.13 -34.37 41.49
N ALA A 82 -5.96 -33.67 42.30
CA ALA A 82 -5.75 -32.56 43.25
C ALA A 82 -5.74 -31.08 42.75
N PRO A 83 -6.24 -30.12 43.57
CA PRO A 83 -6.81 -28.86 43.09
C PRO A 83 -5.79 -27.72 43.08
N ALA A 84 -5.60 -27.09 41.93
CA ALA A 84 -4.87 -25.83 41.83
C ALA A 84 -5.47 -24.98 40.72
N ALA A 85 -5.66 -23.70 41.05
CA ALA A 85 -5.82 -22.54 40.17
C ALA A 85 -6.63 -22.71 38.87
N ARG A 86 -7.74 -21.95 38.77
CA ARG A 86 -8.48 -21.74 37.53
C ARG A 86 -7.48 -21.38 36.42
N PRO A 87 -7.42 -22.12 35.29
CA PRO A 87 -6.60 -21.69 34.18
C PRO A 87 -7.23 -20.39 33.66
N VAL A 88 -6.49 -19.30 33.79
CA VAL A 88 -6.82 -18.08 33.05
C VAL A 88 -6.56 -18.44 31.60
N VAL A 89 -7.62 -18.76 30.86
CA VAL A 89 -7.56 -18.94 29.42
C VAL A 89 -7.17 -17.59 28.84
N ALA A 90 -5.90 -17.45 28.48
CA ALA A 90 -5.44 -16.30 27.72
C ALA A 90 -6.25 -16.29 26.42
N VAL A 91 -7.08 -15.25 26.24
CA VAL A 91 -7.66 -14.96 24.93
C VAL A 91 -6.48 -14.69 24.01
N GLN A 92 -6.18 -15.65 23.14
CA GLN A 92 -5.24 -15.45 22.05
C GLN A 92 -5.87 -14.39 21.16
N ALA A 93 -5.34 -13.17 21.22
CA ALA A 93 -5.60 -12.17 20.20
C ALA A 93 -5.22 -12.84 18.87
N ASN A 94 -6.22 -13.04 18.03
CA ASN A 94 -6.06 -13.62 16.71
C ASN A 94 -5.33 -12.58 15.87
N ALA A 95 -4.02 -12.44 16.08
CA ALA A 95 -3.15 -11.76 15.15
C ALA A 95 -3.40 -12.48 13.83
N THR A 96 -4.02 -11.78 12.88
CA THR A 96 -4.04 -12.25 11.49
C THR A 96 -2.57 -12.48 11.14
N ALA A 97 -2.16 -13.75 11.12
CA ALA A 97 -0.78 -14.10 10.89
C ALA A 97 -0.37 -13.47 9.55
N ALA A 98 0.71 -12.68 9.57
CA ALA A 98 1.26 -12.09 8.37
C ALA A 98 1.51 -13.19 7.33
N GLY A 99 1.19 -12.91 6.07
CA GLY A 99 1.39 -13.86 4.97
C GLY A 99 2.87 -14.11 4.68
N CYS A 100 3.76 -13.16 5.00
CA CYS A 100 5.19 -13.28 4.83
C CYS A 100 5.94 -13.44 6.16
N THR A 101 7.04 -14.19 6.11
CA THR A 101 7.99 -14.34 7.22
C THR A 101 9.05 -13.22 7.23
N ALA A 102 9.84 -13.15 8.30
CA ALA A 102 10.99 -12.25 8.36
C ALA A 102 12.07 -12.63 7.32
N GLU A 103 12.22 -13.91 7.01
CA GLU A 103 13.10 -14.41 5.96
C GLU A 103 12.64 -13.94 4.58
N ASP A 104 11.33 -13.96 4.32
CA ASP A 104 10.76 -13.45 3.06
C ASP A 104 11.03 -11.95 2.91
N ALA A 105 10.84 -11.18 3.98
CA ALA A 105 11.15 -9.75 3.99
C ALA A 105 12.61 -9.47 3.64
N LYS A 106 13.56 -10.26 4.17
CA LYS A 106 14.99 -10.12 3.85
C LYS A 106 15.27 -10.42 2.38
N LYS A 107 14.66 -11.46 1.82
CA LYS A 107 14.80 -11.80 0.39
C LYS A 107 14.27 -10.69 -0.50
N MET A 108 13.05 -10.21 -0.24
CA MET A 108 12.48 -9.08 -0.99
C MET A 108 13.34 -7.83 -0.87
N ALA A 109 13.79 -7.49 0.35
CA ALA A 109 14.66 -6.33 0.57
C ALA A 109 16.01 -6.44 -0.17
N SER A 110 16.58 -7.65 -0.27
CA SER A 110 17.84 -7.88 -1.00
C SER A 110 17.73 -7.68 -2.51
N LEU A 111 16.53 -7.85 -3.08
CA LEU A 111 16.25 -7.57 -4.49
C LEU A 111 16.02 -6.07 -4.72
N GLY A 112 15.52 -5.36 -3.71
CA GLY A 112 15.38 -3.91 -3.73
C GLY A 112 14.12 -3.41 -4.44
N SER A 113 13.97 -2.09 -4.39
CA SER A 113 12.85 -1.31 -4.94
C SER A 113 13.17 -0.77 -6.32
N GLY A 114 12.15 -0.22 -6.99
CA GLY A 114 12.28 0.47 -8.27
C GLY A 114 11.70 -0.32 -9.44
N ASN A 115 12.26 -0.13 -10.62
CA ASN A 115 11.79 -0.75 -11.86
C ASN A 115 12.89 -1.39 -12.73
N ALA A 116 14.12 -1.43 -12.23
CA ALA A 116 15.21 -2.11 -12.91
C ALA A 116 15.02 -3.64 -12.85
N ASP A 117 15.65 -4.33 -13.81
CA ASP A 117 15.72 -5.79 -13.78
C ASP A 117 16.37 -6.32 -12.50
N GLY A 118 15.85 -7.44 -12.00
CA GLY A 118 16.29 -8.05 -10.74
C GLY A 118 15.69 -7.42 -9.47
N THR A 119 14.97 -6.29 -9.58
CA THR A 119 14.24 -5.73 -8.43
C THR A 119 13.00 -6.55 -8.11
N PHE A 120 12.59 -6.56 -6.84
CA PHE A 120 11.40 -7.34 -6.44
C PHE A 120 10.12 -6.93 -7.20
N PRO A 121 9.82 -5.63 -7.40
CA PRO A 121 8.64 -5.22 -8.17
C PRO A 121 8.68 -5.70 -9.62
N LYS A 122 9.87 -5.66 -10.24
CA LYS A 122 10.06 -6.14 -11.61
C LYS A 122 9.86 -7.66 -11.70
N ILE A 123 10.45 -8.43 -10.79
CA ILE A 123 10.25 -9.89 -10.70
C ILE A 123 8.77 -10.22 -10.52
N SER A 124 8.08 -9.51 -9.62
CA SER A 124 6.64 -9.72 -9.38
C SER A 124 5.82 -9.42 -10.63
N SER A 125 6.13 -8.34 -11.35
CA SER A 125 5.50 -8.01 -12.63
C SER A 125 5.75 -9.09 -13.69
N ASP A 126 7.00 -9.51 -13.87
CA ASP A 126 7.37 -10.55 -14.84
C ASP A 126 6.66 -11.88 -14.56
N CYS A 127 6.57 -12.26 -13.28
CA CYS A 127 5.82 -13.44 -12.86
C CYS A 127 4.32 -13.30 -13.13
N GLY A 128 3.74 -12.12 -12.91
CA GLY A 128 2.35 -11.83 -13.23
C GLY A 128 2.05 -11.92 -14.73
N HIS A 129 2.94 -11.37 -15.57
CA HIS A 129 2.84 -11.47 -17.03
C HIS A 129 2.96 -12.93 -17.52
N GLN A 130 3.91 -13.70 -16.99
CA GLN A 130 4.07 -15.12 -17.33
C GLN A 130 2.88 -15.97 -16.90
N ALA A 131 2.20 -15.59 -15.82
CA ALA A 131 0.99 -16.25 -15.36
C ALA A 131 -0.25 -15.91 -16.20
N TYR A 132 -0.18 -14.90 -17.06
CA TYR A 132 -1.28 -14.54 -17.95
C TYR A 132 -1.14 -15.21 -19.31
N SER A 133 -2.06 -16.11 -19.64
CA SER A 133 -2.11 -16.78 -20.95
C SER A 133 -3.53 -17.07 -21.38
N TRP A 134 -3.77 -17.10 -22.70
CA TRP A 134 -5.08 -17.40 -23.29
C TRP A 134 -6.24 -16.57 -22.69
N PHE A 135 -5.96 -15.31 -22.39
CA PHE A 135 -6.86 -14.36 -21.74
C PHE A 135 -7.21 -14.62 -20.26
N SER A 136 -6.56 -15.58 -19.61
CA SER A 136 -6.77 -15.95 -18.21
C SER A 136 -5.50 -15.84 -17.38
N PHE A 137 -5.66 -15.50 -16.10
CA PHE A 137 -4.59 -15.47 -15.11
C PHE A 137 -4.48 -16.82 -14.40
N HIS A 138 -3.26 -17.29 -14.17
CA HIS A 138 -2.96 -18.58 -13.53
C HIS A 138 -2.26 -18.35 -12.19
N PRO A 139 -3.01 -18.32 -11.06
CA PRO A 139 -2.46 -18.02 -9.74
C PRO A 139 -1.27 -18.90 -9.33
N SER A 140 -1.32 -20.19 -9.67
CA SER A 140 -0.25 -21.15 -9.38
C SER A 140 1.04 -20.82 -10.13
N HIS A 141 0.95 -20.36 -11.38
CA HIS A 141 2.12 -20.00 -12.17
C HIS A 141 2.82 -18.77 -11.58
N MET A 142 2.06 -17.76 -11.17
CA MET A 142 2.65 -16.59 -10.52
C MET A 142 3.28 -16.97 -9.16
N SER A 143 2.60 -17.79 -8.35
CA SER A 143 3.16 -18.27 -7.07
C SER A 143 4.49 -18.99 -7.29
N SER A 144 4.51 -20.01 -8.14
CA SER A 144 5.72 -20.79 -8.39
C SER A 144 6.86 -19.95 -8.98
N CYS A 145 6.53 -18.96 -9.82
CA CYS A 145 7.51 -18.03 -10.35
C CYS A 145 8.11 -17.13 -9.25
N LEU A 146 7.29 -16.61 -8.33
CA LEU A 146 7.75 -15.79 -7.20
C LEU A 146 8.61 -16.60 -6.23
N GLU A 147 8.21 -17.82 -5.93
CA GLU A 147 8.98 -18.74 -5.09
C GLU A 147 10.35 -19.03 -5.72
N SER A 148 10.40 -19.26 -7.03
CA SER A 148 11.65 -19.59 -7.74
C SER A 148 12.55 -18.36 -7.97
N SER A 149 11.97 -17.22 -8.33
CA SER A 149 12.72 -16.03 -8.77
C SER A 149 13.06 -15.08 -7.63
N ALA A 150 12.14 -14.90 -6.68
CA ALA A 150 12.36 -14.06 -5.50
C ALA A 150 12.77 -14.88 -4.27
N GLY A 151 12.66 -16.21 -4.31
CA GLY A 151 13.02 -17.10 -3.21
C GLY A 151 12.05 -17.08 -2.03
N ILE A 152 10.92 -16.38 -2.13
CA ILE A 152 9.96 -16.22 -1.02
C ILE A 152 9.14 -17.49 -0.80
N SER A 153 8.55 -17.63 0.39
CA SER A 153 7.66 -18.74 0.72
C SER A 153 6.34 -18.69 -0.09
N ALA A 154 5.71 -19.85 -0.30
CA ALA A 154 4.39 -19.94 -0.95
C ALA A 154 3.32 -19.08 -0.25
N GLY A 155 3.34 -19.02 1.09
CA GLY A 155 2.42 -18.18 1.86
C GLY A 155 2.59 -16.69 1.55
N CYS A 156 3.84 -16.24 1.42
CA CYS A 156 4.15 -14.87 1.05
C CYS A 156 3.80 -14.59 -0.41
N ALA A 157 4.12 -15.51 -1.32
CA ALA A 157 3.79 -15.41 -2.74
C ALA A 157 2.27 -15.24 -2.96
N ALA A 158 1.44 -15.93 -2.19
CA ALA A 158 -0.02 -15.82 -2.28
C ALA A 158 -0.55 -14.38 -2.04
N CYS A 159 0.17 -13.54 -1.29
CA CYS A 159 -0.19 -12.13 -1.14
C CYS A 159 -0.02 -11.34 -2.44
N PHE A 160 1.04 -11.62 -3.19
CA PHE A 160 1.31 -10.94 -4.47
C PHE A 160 0.50 -11.52 -5.62
N VAL A 161 0.13 -12.80 -5.56
CA VAL A 161 -0.79 -13.42 -6.51
C VAL A 161 -2.14 -12.70 -6.52
N LYS A 162 -2.65 -12.28 -5.35
CA LYS A 162 -3.88 -11.48 -5.26
C LYS A 162 -3.74 -10.12 -5.96
N ALA A 163 -2.59 -9.45 -5.80
CA ALA A 163 -2.31 -8.22 -6.54
C ALA A 163 -2.21 -8.44 -8.06
N GLY A 164 -1.62 -9.55 -8.50
CA GLY A 164 -1.59 -9.93 -9.91
C GLY A 164 -3.00 -10.15 -10.49
N GLN A 165 -3.84 -10.87 -9.75
CA GLN A 165 -5.24 -11.07 -10.11
C GLN A 165 -6.00 -9.74 -10.19
N TYR A 166 -5.84 -8.86 -9.19
CA TYR A 166 -6.40 -7.52 -9.21
C TYR A 166 -5.98 -6.74 -10.46
N GLY A 167 -4.69 -6.81 -10.83
CA GLY A 167 -4.16 -6.15 -12.03
C GLY A 167 -4.82 -6.64 -13.32
N VAL A 168 -5.10 -7.94 -13.43
CA VAL A 168 -5.80 -8.51 -14.58
C VAL A 168 -7.29 -8.15 -14.60
N ASP A 169 -7.93 -8.08 -13.44
CA ASP A 169 -9.37 -7.82 -13.35
C ASP A 169 -9.70 -6.32 -13.55
N ASN A 170 -8.82 -5.43 -13.08
CA ASN A 170 -9.11 -4.00 -12.99
C ASN A 170 -8.21 -3.13 -13.88
N CYS A 171 -6.98 -3.59 -14.16
CA CYS A 171 -5.93 -2.76 -14.77
C CYS A 171 -5.35 -3.36 -16.05
N LYS A 172 -6.02 -4.34 -16.64
CA LYS A 172 -5.52 -5.09 -17.80
C LYS A 172 -5.12 -4.19 -18.96
N LEU A 173 -5.91 -3.16 -19.25
CA LEU A 173 -5.60 -2.25 -20.37
C LEU A 173 -4.32 -1.45 -20.11
N GLN A 174 -4.15 -0.97 -18.89
CA GLN A 174 -3.05 -0.12 -18.46
C GLN A 174 -1.76 -0.92 -18.30
N CYS A 175 -1.85 -2.13 -17.76
CA CYS A 175 -0.70 -2.94 -17.39
C CYS A 175 -0.28 -3.95 -18.46
N LEU A 176 -1.22 -4.50 -19.24
CA LEU A 176 -0.92 -5.53 -20.24
C LEU A 176 -0.63 -4.94 -21.63
N PHE A 177 -1.25 -3.80 -21.96
CA PHE A 177 -1.00 -3.08 -23.22
C PHE A 177 -0.10 -1.85 -23.07
N GLY A 178 0.24 -1.47 -21.83
CA GLY A 178 1.21 -0.42 -21.52
C GLY A 178 2.49 -0.99 -20.90
N SER A 179 3.36 -0.10 -20.43
CA SER A 179 4.49 -0.50 -19.60
C SER A 179 4.00 -0.82 -18.19
N TRP A 180 4.46 -1.93 -17.61
CA TRP A 180 4.12 -2.35 -16.26
C TRP A 180 4.45 -1.29 -15.19
N CYS A 181 5.52 -0.52 -15.42
CA CYS A 181 5.99 0.56 -14.54
C CYS A 181 5.45 1.94 -14.93
N SER A 182 4.55 2.04 -15.91
CA SER A 182 3.96 3.31 -16.29
C SER A 182 3.12 3.89 -15.14
N GLN A 183 2.98 5.22 -15.12
CA GLN A 183 2.13 5.89 -14.14
C GLN A 183 0.67 5.41 -14.19
N SER A 184 0.17 5.08 -15.38
CA SER A 184 -1.18 4.53 -15.54
C SER A 184 -1.34 3.13 -14.96
N CYS A 185 -0.37 2.22 -15.17
CA CYS A 185 -0.44 0.87 -14.60
C CYS A 185 -0.24 0.91 -13.08
N LEU A 186 0.84 1.54 -12.60
CA LEU A 186 1.13 1.59 -11.17
C LEU A 186 0.04 2.33 -10.39
N GLY A 187 -0.50 3.42 -10.93
CA GLY A 187 -1.63 4.13 -10.35
C GLY A 187 -2.91 3.29 -10.31
N CYS A 188 -3.23 2.54 -11.37
CA CYS A 188 -4.38 1.64 -11.36
C CYS A 188 -4.21 0.48 -10.37
N SER A 189 -3.02 -0.11 -10.30
CA SER A 189 -2.73 -1.29 -9.47
C SER A 189 -2.50 -0.97 -7.99
N GLU A 190 -2.48 0.31 -7.60
CA GLU A 190 -2.19 0.77 -6.24
C GLU A 190 -3.06 0.09 -5.17
N PRO A 191 -4.39 -0.08 -5.35
CA PRO A 191 -5.21 -0.80 -4.37
C PRO A 191 -4.79 -2.26 -4.20
N GLY A 192 -4.54 -2.98 -5.30
CA GLY A 192 -4.03 -4.35 -5.25
C GLY A 192 -2.65 -4.45 -4.58
N ALA A 193 -1.78 -3.46 -4.82
CA ALA A 193 -0.48 -3.37 -4.15
C ALA A 193 -0.62 -3.08 -2.64
N ALA A 194 -1.59 -2.26 -2.23
CA ALA A 194 -1.89 -2.00 -0.83
C ALA A 194 -2.41 -3.26 -0.12
N GLU A 195 -3.32 -4.01 -0.76
CA GLU A 195 -3.81 -5.31 -0.26
C GLU A 195 -2.68 -6.33 -0.13
N ALA A 196 -1.77 -6.42 -1.10
CA ALA A 196 -0.61 -7.29 -1.00
C ALA A 196 0.32 -6.91 0.15
N LYS A 197 0.56 -5.62 0.38
CA LYS A 197 1.36 -5.13 1.53
C LYS A 197 0.71 -5.49 2.86
N ALA A 198 -0.60 -5.27 2.98
CA ALA A 198 -1.37 -5.61 4.17
C ALA A 198 -1.34 -7.13 4.43
N CYS A 199 -1.52 -7.94 3.39
CA CYS A 199 -1.40 -9.40 3.46
C CYS A 199 0.00 -9.83 3.86
N ALA A 200 1.04 -9.24 3.26
CA ALA A 200 2.43 -9.59 3.52
C ALA A 200 2.81 -9.32 4.97
N GLY A 201 2.30 -8.25 5.57
CA GLY A 201 2.57 -7.89 6.97
C GLY A 201 4.04 -7.56 7.25
N VAL A 202 4.80 -7.27 6.20
CA VAL A 202 6.22 -6.90 6.23
C VAL A 202 6.48 -5.74 5.27
N ALA A 203 7.65 -5.11 5.37
CA ALA A 203 8.06 -4.10 4.40
C ALA A 203 8.25 -4.75 3.01
N VAL A 204 7.50 -4.26 2.02
CA VAL A 204 7.58 -4.71 0.62
C VAL A 204 8.28 -3.62 -0.20
N PRO A 205 9.31 -3.96 -0.99
CA PRO A 205 9.94 -3.02 -1.92
C PRO A 205 8.92 -2.40 -2.88
N ALA A 206 8.97 -1.08 -3.06
CA ALA A 206 8.02 -0.35 -3.88
C ALA A 206 8.49 -0.24 -5.33
N ALA A 207 7.55 -0.30 -6.28
CA ALA A 207 7.82 0.04 -7.68
C ALA A 207 8.04 1.56 -7.85
N SER A 208 8.78 1.94 -8.89
CA SER A 208 8.92 3.34 -9.34
C SER A 208 8.48 3.50 -10.79
N PHE A 209 8.10 4.72 -11.17
CA PHE A 209 7.73 5.00 -12.55
C PHE A 209 8.88 4.82 -13.53
N CYS A 210 8.55 4.23 -14.68
CA CYS A 210 9.23 4.44 -15.94
C CYS A 210 8.33 5.34 -16.82
#